data_AF-A0A7C8DQX3-F1
#
_entry.id   AF-A0A7C8DQX3-F1
#
_cell.length_a   1.000
_cell.length_b   1.000
_cell.length_c   1.000
_cell.angle_alpha   90.00
_cell.angle_beta   90.00
_cell.angle_gamma   90.00
#
_symmetry.space_group_name_H-M   'P 1'
#
loop_
_entity.id
_entity.type
_entity.pdbx_description
1 polymer ?
#
loop_
_entity_poly.entity_id
_entity_poly.type
_entity_poly.pdbx_seq_one_letter_code
_entity_poly.pdbx_strand_id
1 'polypeptide(L)'
;FTLYPGFSEILTGGETSSVSLLYLVLSLPMLITLVVYFRYVMGFFMRNFERQADLYSAKVMGGASSIISSLEKIALFSGKSRDLPSWHHFSIGQRVDFLWRTVKEKTLLKKHNRFVLISFFVYFLSLCVLGYALNFGPVKEGMKYSILKKVLIERIKKEPDNLTIYYNLAMVSQQMGDDKEAIHYYDRIVERDHSQAGALNNLAWLLVTGTDTSPEELHRALNLARRAVELKPEPEFLDTLAEAYFVNGNREEAVRVIKRATERATGNRTYFEGQLKKFLGEE
;
A
#
# COMPACT_ATOMS: atom_id res chain seq x y z
N PHE A 1 -0.23 -3.95 -15.20
CA PHE A 1 -1.03 -2.93 -15.89
C PHE A 1 -0.13 -2.11 -16.79
N THR A 2 -0.06 -2.48 -18.06
CA THR A 2 0.58 -1.73 -19.14
C THR A 2 -0.34 -0.56 -19.51
N LEU A 3 0.03 0.65 -19.09
CA LEU A 3 -0.63 1.86 -19.60
C LEU A 3 -0.24 2.00 -21.08
N TYR A 4 -1.24 1.99 -21.95
CA TYR A 4 -1.10 2.11 -23.40
C TYR A 4 -0.33 3.38 -23.80
N PRO A 5 0.46 3.37 -24.89
CA PRO A 5 1.24 4.51 -25.36
C PRO A 5 0.42 5.76 -25.73
N GLY A 6 -0.90 5.65 -25.91
CA GLY A 6 -1.79 6.81 -26.09
C GLY A 6 -2.05 7.62 -24.81
N PHE A 7 -1.74 7.07 -23.62
CA PHE A 7 -2.01 7.76 -22.35
C PHE A 7 -1.06 8.95 -22.12
N SER A 8 0.17 8.88 -22.65
CA SER A 8 1.14 9.98 -22.56
C SER A 8 0.83 11.15 -23.49
N GLU A 9 0.27 10.88 -24.67
CA GLU A 9 -0.10 11.93 -25.64
C GLU A 9 -1.34 12.71 -25.18
N ILE A 10 -2.31 12.03 -24.56
CA ILE A 10 -3.52 12.69 -24.05
C ILE A 10 -3.19 13.66 -22.92
N LEU A 11 -2.26 13.33 -22.02
CA LEU A 11 -1.81 14.24 -20.96
C LEU A 11 -1.13 15.52 -21.48
N THR A 12 -0.67 15.54 -22.73
CA THR A 12 0.05 16.68 -23.33
C THR A 12 -0.79 17.51 -24.31
N GLY A 13 -2.01 17.09 -24.64
CA GLY A 13 -2.90 17.79 -25.57
C GLY A 13 -4.09 18.45 -24.88
N GLY A 14 -4.10 19.78 -24.78
CA GLY A 14 -5.24 20.60 -24.35
C GLY A 14 -5.62 20.43 -22.86
N GLU A 15 -5.35 21.46 -22.06
CA GLU A 15 -5.37 21.44 -20.58
C GLU A 15 -6.71 21.03 -19.94
N THR A 16 -7.86 21.14 -20.63
CA THR A 16 -9.18 20.83 -20.04
C THR A 16 -9.70 19.44 -20.41
N SER A 17 -9.51 19.00 -21.66
CA SER A 17 -10.02 17.72 -22.15
C SER A 17 -9.22 16.53 -21.62
N SER A 18 -7.91 16.68 -21.53
CA SER A 18 -6.99 15.68 -20.98
C SER A 18 -7.21 15.40 -19.50
N VAL A 19 -7.42 16.46 -18.72
CA VAL A 19 -7.73 16.40 -17.28
C VAL A 19 -9.12 15.78 -17.05
N SER A 20 -10.12 16.13 -17.85
CA SER A 20 -11.46 15.53 -17.78
C SER A 20 -11.43 14.03 -18.08
N LEU A 21 -10.65 13.61 -19.07
CA LEU A 21 -10.50 12.20 -19.44
C LEU A 21 -9.71 11.42 -18.37
N LEU A 22 -8.71 12.03 -17.75
CA LEU A 22 -8.00 11.48 -16.60
C LEU A 22 -8.96 11.22 -15.43
N TYR A 23 -9.78 12.21 -15.05
CA TYR A 23 -10.77 12.04 -13.99
C TYR A 23 -11.80 10.97 -14.31
N LEU A 24 -12.24 10.88 -15.57
CA LEU A 24 -13.13 9.80 -16.02
C LEU A 24 -12.48 8.43 -15.81
N VAL A 25 -11.24 8.25 -16.26
CA VAL A 25 -10.49 7.00 -16.09
C VAL A 25 -10.27 6.65 -14.62
N LEU A 26 -9.95 7.64 -13.78
CA LEU A 26 -9.79 7.44 -12.33
C LEU A 26 -11.10 7.10 -11.63
N SER A 27 -12.24 7.60 -12.12
CA SER A 27 -13.56 7.35 -11.55
C SER A 27 -14.18 6.01 -11.97
N LEU A 28 -13.79 5.45 -13.12
CA LEU A 28 -14.31 4.20 -13.66
C LEU A 28 -14.17 3.01 -12.68
N PRO A 29 -13.01 2.77 -12.05
CA PRO A 29 -12.87 1.74 -11.03
C PRO A 29 -13.86 1.91 -9.87
N MET A 30 -14.05 3.15 -9.40
CA MET A 30 -15.00 3.44 -8.32
C MET A 30 -16.43 3.12 -8.73
N LEU A 31 -16.83 3.47 -9.95
CA LEU A 31 -18.17 3.16 -10.49
C LEU A 31 -18.37 1.64 -10.62
N ILE A 32 -17.37 0.92 -11.12
CA ILE A 32 -17.41 -0.55 -11.22
C ILE A 32 -17.55 -1.16 -9.83
N THR A 33 -16.75 -0.71 -8.86
CA THR A 33 -16.85 -1.15 -7.47
C THR A 33 -18.23 -0.89 -6.89
N LEU A 34 -18.82 0.27 -7.18
CA LEU A 34 -20.16 0.63 -6.73
C LEU A 34 -21.23 -0.33 -7.30
N VAL A 35 -21.19 -0.61 -8.61
CA VAL A 35 -22.11 -1.55 -9.26
C VAL A 35 -21.95 -2.96 -8.68
N VAL A 36 -20.72 -3.43 -8.50
CA VAL A 36 -20.44 -4.74 -7.88
C VAL A 36 -20.96 -4.78 -6.44
N TYR A 37 -20.74 -3.71 -5.67
CA TYR A 37 -21.24 -3.61 -4.30
C TYR A 37 -22.76 -3.73 -4.24
N PHE A 38 -23.49 -2.92 -5.03
CA PHE A 38 -24.95 -2.98 -5.05
C PHE A 38 -25.45 -4.35 -5.48
N ARG A 39 -24.90 -4.88 -6.58
CA ARG A 39 -25.41 -6.10 -7.20
C ARG A 39 -25.20 -7.35 -6.35
N TYR A 40 -24.05 -7.43 -5.66
CA TYR A 40 -23.63 -8.65 -4.98
C TYR A 40 -23.65 -8.52 -3.47
N VAL A 41 -23.06 -7.46 -2.89
CA VAL A 41 -22.98 -7.28 -1.44
C VAL A 41 -24.33 -6.83 -0.90
N MET A 42 -24.85 -5.70 -1.36
CA MET A 42 -26.13 -5.19 -0.90
C MET A 42 -27.28 -6.14 -1.27
N GLY A 43 -27.28 -6.64 -2.51
CA GLY A 43 -28.24 -7.64 -2.96
C GLY A 43 -28.25 -8.91 -2.11
N PHE A 44 -27.09 -9.39 -1.64
CA PHE A 44 -27.01 -10.52 -0.71
C PHE A 44 -27.69 -10.22 0.63
N PHE A 45 -27.40 -9.07 1.25
CA PHE A 45 -28.00 -8.71 2.53
C PHE A 45 -29.50 -8.47 2.41
N MET A 46 -29.95 -7.74 1.38
CA MET A 46 -31.37 -7.48 1.13
C MET A 46 -32.20 -8.76 1.04
N ARG A 47 -31.73 -9.74 0.25
CA ARG A 47 -32.37 -11.06 0.14
C ARG A 47 -32.45 -11.79 1.49
N ASN A 48 -31.38 -11.76 2.28
CA ASN A 48 -31.35 -12.44 3.57
C ASN A 48 -32.20 -11.73 4.64
N PHE A 49 -32.30 -10.40 4.58
CA PHE A 49 -33.19 -9.60 5.41
C PHE A 49 -34.66 -9.85 5.08
N GLU A 50 -35.00 -10.02 3.81
CA GLU A 50 -36.34 -10.40 3.39
C GLU A 50 -36.76 -11.73 4.04
N ARG A 51 -35.90 -12.77 3.98
CA ARG A 51 -36.14 -14.04 4.69
C ARG A 51 -36.22 -13.88 6.20
N GLN A 52 -35.41 -13.01 6.79
CA GLN A 52 -35.42 -12.75 8.22
C GLN A 52 -36.75 -12.11 8.66
N ALA A 53 -37.26 -11.14 7.90
CA ALA A 53 -38.54 -10.50 8.13
C ALA A 53 -39.71 -11.49 7.97
N ASP A 54 -39.66 -12.35 6.96
CA ASP A 54 -40.66 -13.40 6.74
C ASP A 54 -40.72 -14.39 7.92
N LEU A 55 -39.57 -14.88 8.38
CA LEU A 55 -39.48 -15.78 9.52
C LEU A 55 -39.93 -15.13 10.82
N TYR A 56 -39.63 -13.84 11.02
CA TYR A 56 -40.09 -13.09 12.17
C TYR A 56 -41.61 -12.94 12.16
N SER A 57 -42.19 -12.60 11.01
CA SER A 57 -43.64 -12.50 10.81
C SER A 57 -44.34 -13.83 11.11
N ALA A 58 -43.80 -14.95 10.59
CA ALA A 58 -44.31 -16.28 10.89
C ALA A 58 -44.27 -16.62 12.39
N LYS A 59 -43.20 -16.22 13.10
CA LYS A 59 -43.10 -16.39 14.55
C LYS A 59 -44.17 -15.59 15.29
N VAL A 60 -44.39 -14.32 14.93
CA VAL A 60 -45.37 -13.44 15.59
C VAL A 60 -46.80 -13.94 15.37
N MET A 61 -47.10 -14.43 14.17
CA MET A 61 -48.42 -14.98 13.83
C MET A 61 -48.65 -16.41 14.36
N GLY A 62 -47.69 -17.01 15.05
CA GLY A 62 -47.78 -18.39 15.54
C GLY A 62 -47.66 -19.47 14.46
N GLY A 63 -47.37 -19.11 13.21
CA GLY A 63 -47.22 -20.01 12.09
C GLY A 63 -46.96 -19.29 10.76
N ALA A 64 -46.45 -20.03 9.77
CA ALA A 64 -46.13 -19.49 8.44
C ALA A 64 -47.32 -19.43 7.47
N SER A 65 -48.46 -20.03 7.82
CA SER A 65 -49.62 -20.18 6.90
C SER A 65 -50.16 -18.83 6.39
N SER A 66 -50.35 -17.86 7.27
CA SER A 66 -50.88 -16.54 6.93
C SER A 66 -49.98 -15.78 5.97
N ILE A 67 -48.66 -15.77 6.23
CA ILE A 67 -47.69 -15.10 5.36
C ILE A 67 -47.53 -15.83 4.02
N ILE A 68 -47.51 -17.17 4.01
CA ILE A 68 -47.49 -17.96 2.77
C ILE A 68 -48.72 -17.65 1.92
N SER A 69 -49.92 -17.66 2.52
CA SER A 69 -51.16 -17.35 1.80
C SER A 69 -51.14 -15.94 1.20
N SER A 70 -50.63 -14.95 1.94
CA SER A 70 -50.49 -13.58 1.45
C SER A 70 -49.53 -13.52 0.25
N LEU A 71 -48.35 -14.13 0.36
CA LEU A 71 -47.35 -14.17 -0.70
C LEU A 71 -47.88 -14.86 -1.97
N GLU A 72 -48.56 -16.01 -1.85
CA GLU A 72 -49.15 -16.71 -2.99
C GLU A 72 -50.22 -15.88 -3.68
N LYS A 73 -51.07 -15.16 -2.93
CA LYS A 73 -52.05 -14.24 -3.52
C LYS A 73 -51.37 -13.12 -4.29
N ILE A 74 -50.31 -12.52 -3.74
CA ILE A 74 -49.53 -11.50 -4.45
C ILE A 74 -48.98 -12.06 -5.75
N ALA A 75 -48.38 -13.27 -5.74
CA ALA A 75 -47.86 -13.90 -6.96
C ALA A 75 -48.95 -14.15 -8.02
N LEU A 76 -50.14 -14.60 -7.59
CA LEU A 76 -51.28 -14.85 -8.48
C LEU A 76 -51.80 -13.56 -9.12
N PHE A 77 -52.04 -12.51 -8.32
CA PHE A 77 -52.62 -11.25 -8.81
C PHE A 77 -51.61 -10.35 -9.52
N SER A 78 -50.30 -10.54 -9.29
CA SER A 78 -49.23 -9.77 -9.97
C SER A 78 -48.81 -10.37 -11.33
N GLY A 79 -49.63 -11.25 -11.93
CA GLY A 79 -49.34 -11.82 -13.25
C GLY A 79 -48.41 -13.04 -13.23
N LYS A 80 -48.58 -13.94 -12.24
CA LYS A 80 -47.76 -15.17 -12.07
C LYS A 80 -46.28 -14.89 -11.84
N SER A 81 -45.97 -13.90 -11.01
CA SER A 81 -44.60 -13.50 -10.66
C SER A 81 -43.90 -14.43 -9.68
N ARG A 82 -44.46 -15.61 -9.42
CA ARG A 82 -43.99 -16.56 -8.40
C ARG A 82 -42.49 -16.86 -8.53
N ASP A 83 -42.03 -17.05 -9.75
CA ASP A 83 -40.68 -17.55 -10.05
C ASP A 83 -39.77 -16.47 -10.66
N LEU A 84 -40.15 -15.19 -10.62
CA LEU A 84 -39.29 -14.11 -11.10
C LEU A 84 -38.36 -13.60 -9.97
N PRO A 85 -37.05 -13.91 -10.00
CA PRO A 85 -36.10 -13.35 -9.04
C PRO A 85 -35.69 -11.92 -9.39
N SER A 86 -35.26 -11.15 -8.39
CA SER A 86 -34.61 -9.86 -8.55
C SER A 86 -33.17 -9.90 -8.02
N TRP A 87 -32.35 -8.91 -8.39
CA TRP A 87 -31.02 -8.77 -7.82
C TRP A 87 -31.02 -8.44 -6.32
N HIS A 88 -32.14 -7.99 -5.75
CA HIS A 88 -32.28 -7.68 -4.31
C HIS A 88 -33.42 -8.41 -3.58
N HIS A 89 -34.32 -9.09 -4.30
CA HIS A 89 -35.39 -9.90 -3.71
C HIS A 89 -35.31 -11.35 -4.18
N PHE A 90 -35.58 -12.28 -3.27
CA PHE A 90 -35.88 -13.65 -3.66
C PHE A 90 -37.22 -13.69 -4.41
N SER A 91 -37.39 -14.67 -5.28
CA SER A 91 -38.71 -14.89 -5.86
C SER A 91 -39.72 -15.26 -4.76
N ILE A 92 -41.01 -15.00 -5.00
CA ILE A 92 -42.05 -15.36 -4.05
C ILE A 92 -42.01 -16.88 -3.76
N GLY A 93 -41.76 -17.70 -4.78
CA GLY A 93 -41.59 -19.15 -4.62
C GLY A 93 -40.47 -19.51 -3.65
N GLN A 94 -39.29 -18.91 -3.82
CA GLN A 94 -38.14 -19.14 -2.92
C GLN A 94 -38.42 -18.73 -1.48
N ARG A 95 -39.24 -17.69 -1.26
CA ARG A 95 -39.65 -17.24 0.08
C ARG A 95 -40.64 -18.19 0.71
N VAL A 96 -41.66 -18.62 -0.06
CA VAL A 96 -42.66 -19.61 0.38
C VAL A 96 -41.99 -20.94 0.72
N ASP A 97 -41.09 -21.44 -0.12
CA ASP A 97 -40.37 -22.69 0.13
C ASP A 97 -39.52 -22.61 1.41
N PHE A 98 -38.91 -21.45 1.63
CA PHE A 98 -38.13 -21.20 2.85
C PHE A 98 -39.02 -21.13 4.10
N LEU A 99 -40.21 -20.54 4.00
CA LEU A 99 -41.20 -20.48 5.06
C LEU A 99 -41.76 -21.87 5.40
N TRP A 100 -42.02 -22.73 4.42
CA TRP A 100 -42.48 -24.11 4.68
C TRP A 100 -41.51 -24.91 5.55
N ARG A 101 -40.21 -24.60 5.49
CA ARG A 101 -39.20 -25.25 6.35
C ARG A 101 -39.43 -25.00 7.84
N THR A 102 -40.12 -23.93 8.25
CA THR A 102 -40.41 -23.68 9.68
C THR A 102 -41.31 -24.75 10.29
N VAL A 103 -42.11 -25.45 9.47
CA VAL A 103 -42.96 -26.56 9.91
C VAL A 103 -42.11 -27.74 10.37
N LYS A 104 -41.02 -28.03 9.66
CA LYS A 104 -40.09 -29.11 9.98
C LYS A 104 -39.04 -28.70 11.02
N GLU A 105 -38.60 -27.43 10.98
CA GLU A 105 -37.47 -26.94 11.75
C GLU A 105 -37.83 -25.70 12.59
N LYS A 106 -38.24 -25.91 13.85
CA LYS A 106 -38.60 -24.82 14.78
C LYS A 106 -37.42 -23.87 15.10
N THR A 107 -36.18 -24.31 14.91
CA THR A 107 -34.97 -23.51 15.18
C THR A 107 -34.49 -22.69 13.98
N LEU A 108 -35.17 -22.77 12.83
CA LEU A 108 -34.76 -22.13 11.58
C LEU A 108 -34.54 -20.62 11.74
N LEU A 109 -35.42 -19.92 12.46
CA LEU A 109 -35.28 -18.49 12.73
C LEU A 109 -33.97 -18.15 13.47
N LYS A 110 -33.64 -18.91 14.53
CA LYS A 110 -32.41 -18.67 15.30
C LYS A 110 -31.16 -18.94 14.44
N LYS A 111 -31.18 -20.01 13.64
CA LYS A 111 -30.08 -20.35 12.73
C LYS A 111 -29.88 -19.29 11.65
N HIS A 112 -30.97 -18.84 11.01
CA HIS A 112 -30.92 -17.80 9.98
C HIS A 112 -30.43 -16.46 10.55
N ASN A 113 -30.93 -16.06 11.74
CA ASN A 113 -30.45 -14.85 12.41
C ASN A 113 -28.96 -14.89 12.71
N ARG A 114 -28.47 -16.03 13.22
CA ARG A 114 -27.03 -16.23 13.46
C ARG A 114 -26.23 -16.20 12.16
N PHE A 115 -26.73 -16.80 11.09
CA PHE A 115 -26.10 -16.76 9.78
C PHE A 115 -25.94 -15.31 9.28
N VAL A 116 -27.01 -14.53 9.29
CA VAL A 116 -26.98 -13.12 8.86
C VAL A 116 -26.02 -12.29 9.72
N LEU A 117 -26.03 -12.48 11.05
CA LEU A 117 -25.12 -11.79 11.96
C LEU A 117 -23.64 -12.13 11.68
N ILE A 118 -23.32 -13.41 11.47
CA ILE A 118 -21.96 -13.84 11.10
C ILE A 118 -21.56 -13.23 9.76
N SER A 119 -22.45 -13.22 8.77
CA SER A 119 -22.17 -12.57 7.48
C SER A 119 -21.86 -11.08 7.63
N PHE A 120 -22.56 -10.37 8.52
CA PHE A 120 -22.23 -8.98 8.87
C PHE A 120 -20.84 -8.83 9.45
N PHE A 121 -20.49 -9.67 10.42
CA PHE A 121 -19.18 -9.61 11.07
C PHE A 121 -18.04 -9.91 10.08
N VAL A 122 -18.20 -10.93 9.23
CA VAL A 122 -17.22 -11.27 8.18
C VAL A 122 -17.07 -10.11 7.19
N TYR A 123 -18.17 -9.49 6.76
CA TYR A 123 -18.14 -8.34 5.87
C TYR A 123 -17.43 -7.14 6.51
N PHE A 124 -17.78 -6.81 7.76
CA PHE A 124 -17.15 -5.72 8.52
C PHE A 124 -15.65 -5.96 8.71
N LEU A 125 -15.25 -7.15 9.13
CA LEU A 125 -13.84 -7.50 9.31
C LEU A 125 -13.07 -7.37 7.98
N SER A 126 -13.68 -7.83 6.89
CA SER A 126 -13.09 -7.72 5.55
C SER A 126 -12.89 -6.26 5.12
N LEU A 127 -13.84 -5.37 5.43
CA LEU A 127 -13.69 -3.93 5.20
C LEU A 127 -12.57 -3.32 6.05
N CYS A 128 -12.47 -3.69 7.33
CA CYS A 128 -11.40 -3.22 8.22
C CYS A 128 -10.02 -3.66 7.73
N VAL A 129 -9.88 -4.93 7.33
CA VAL A 129 -8.62 -5.46 6.79
C VAL A 129 -8.25 -4.78 5.48
N LEU A 130 -9.21 -4.60 4.57
CA LEU A 130 -8.97 -3.90 3.31
C LEU A 130 -8.61 -2.42 3.56
N GLY A 131 -9.32 -1.75 4.46
CA GLY A 131 -9.05 -0.37 4.85
C GLY A 131 -7.65 -0.22 5.46
N TYR A 132 -7.25 -1.14 6.33
CA TYR A 132 -5.89 -1.17 6.89
C TYR A 132 -4.85 -1.40 5.79
N ALA A 133 -5.04 -2.39 4.92
CA ALA A 133 -4.10 -2.71 3.85
C ALA A 133 -3.90 -1.54 2.87
N LEU A 134 -4.97 -0.80 2.55
CA LEU A 134 -4.91 0.35 1.64
C LEU A 134 -4.30 1.60 2.28
N ASN A 135 -4.48 1.81 3.59
CA ASN A 135 -4.01 3.02 4.27
C ASN A 135 -2.63 2.87 4.91
N PHE A 136 -2.38 1.72 5.53
CA PHE A 136 -1.21 1.43 6.37
C PHE A 136 -0.38 0.25 5.85
N GLY A 137 -0.79 -0.39 4.73
CA GLY A 137 -0.01 -1.48 4.16
C GLY A 137 1.24 -1.00 3.43
N PRO A 138 2.31 -1.81 3.39
CA PRO A 138 3.56 -1.50 2.67
C PRO A 138 3.34 -1.31 1.15
N VAL A 139 2.20 -1.79 0.65
CA VAL A 139 1.76 -1.65 -0.75
C VAL A 139 1.67 -0.18 -1.17
N LYS A 140 1.25 0.73 -0.27
CA LYS A 140 1.06 2.16 -0.60
C LYS A 140 2.40 2.84 -0.88
N GLU A 141 3.41 2.58 -0.05
CA GLU A 141 4.75 3.16 -0.21
C GLU A 141 5.47 2.57 -1.42
N GLY A 142 5.45 1.23 -1.57
CA GLY A 142 6.03 0.58 -2.75
C GLY A 142 5.40 1.05 -4.07
N MET A 143 4.08 1.24 -4.10
CA MET A 143 3.39 1.78 -5.28
C MET A 143 3.75 3.24 -5.56
N LYS A 144 3.82 4.08 -4.52
CA LYS A 144 4.23 5.49 -4.64
C LYS A 144 5.62 5.60 -5.24
N TYR A 145 6.60 4.87 -4.71
CA TYR A 145 7.97 4.88 -5.21
C TYR A 145 8.08 4.29 -6.62
N SER A 146 7.32 3.23 -6.93
CA SER A 146 7.28 2.66 -8.29
C SER A 146 6.75 3.64 -9.34
N ILE A 147 5.67 4.37 -9.03
CA ILE A 147 5.13 5.40 -9.93
C ILE A 147 6.12 6.56 -10.07
N LEU A 148 6.68 7.04 -8.95
CA LEU A 148 7.64 8.13 -8.95
C LEU A 148 8.89 7.78 -9.77
N LYS A 149 9.44 6.57 -9.61
CA LYS A 149 10.56 6.05 -10.40
C LYS A 149 10.27 6.10 -11.90
N LYS A 150 9.08 5.65 -12.33
CA LYS A 150 8.69 5.71 -13.75
C LYS A 150 8.63 7.14 -14.29
N VAL A 151 8.05 8.07 -13.52
CA VAL A 151 7.99 9.49 -13.92
C VAL A 151 9.40 10.08 -14.06
N LEU A 152 10.29 9.77 -13.12
CA LEU A 152 11.68 10.23 -13.16
C LEU A 152 12.46 9.61 -14.34
N ILE A 153 12.22 8.34 -14.68
CA ILE A 153 12.82 7.68 -15.86
C ILE A 153 12.34 8.31 -17.18
N GLU A 154 11.10 8.79 -17.27
CA GLU A 154 10.67 9.53 -18.46
C GLU A 154 11.27 10.95 -18.49
N ARG A 155 11.51 11.55 -17.33
CA ARG A 155 12.10 12.89 -17.23
C ARG A 155 13.60 12.88 -17.55
N ILE A 156 14.36 11.90 -17.08
CA ILE A 156 15.81 11.78 -17.34
C ILE A 156 16.10 11.64 -18.85
N LYS A 157 15.18 11.04 -19.63
CA LYS A 157 15.29 10.97 -21.10
C LYS A 157 15.20 12.34 -21.77
N LYS A 158 14.44 13.27 -21.18
CA LYS A 158 14.25 14.64 -21.68
C LYS A 158 15.33 15.60 -21.16
N GLU A 159 15.82 15.35 -19.95
CA GLU A 159 16.80 16.19 -19.25
C GLU A 159 18.00 15.34 -18.74
N PRO A 160 18.84 14.77 -19.65
CA PRO A 160 19.89 13.80 -19.29
C PRO A 160 21.07 14.37 -18.48
N ASP A 161 21.18 15.70 -18.40
CA ASP A 161 22.24 16.38 -17.65
C ASP A 161 21.77 16.92 -16.31
N ASN A 162 20.48 16.76 -15.98
CA ASN A 162 19.92 17.24 -14.73
C ASN A 162 20.24 16.29 -13.56
N LEU A 163 21.29 16.59 -12.80
CA LEU A 163 21.75 15.80 -11.66
C LEU A 163 20.72 15.67 -10.54
N THR A 164 19.77 16.59 -10.41
CA THR A 164 18.68 16.48 -9.43
C THR A 164 17.76 15.29 -9.74
N ILE A 165 17.56 14.96 -11.02
CA ILE A 165 16.78 13.78 -11.42
C ILE A 165 17.51 12.50 -11.01
N TYR A 166 18.83 12.43 -11.26
CA TYR A 166 19.66 11.31 -10.81
C TYR A 166 19.61 11.15 -9.28
N TYR A 167 19.70 12.25 -8.53
CA TYR A 167 19.63 12.22 -7.06
C TYR A 167 18.29 11.66 -6.57
N ASN A 168 17.18 12.12 -7.15
CA ASN A 168 15.86 11.63 -6.81
C ASN A 168 15.67 10.16 -7.20
N LEU A 169 16.20 9.72 -8.36
CA LEU A 169 16.18 8.31 -8.75
C LEU A 169 16.96 7.46 -7.77
N ALA A 170 18.16 7.89 -7.36
CA ALA A 170 18.98 7.18 -6.39
C ALA A 170 18.25 7.02 -5.04
N MET A 171 17.66 8.10 -4.52
CA MET A 171 16.86 8.05 -3.30
C MET A 171 15.65 7.11 -3.42
N VAL A 172 14.93 7.17 -4.55
CA VAL A 172 13.76 6.31 -4.77
C VAL A 172 14.16 4.84 -4.87
N SER A 173 15.23 4.52 -5.60
CA SER A 173 15.74 3.15 -5.70
C SER A 173 16.20 2.63 -4.32
N GLN A 174 16.85 3.46 -3.51
CA GLN A 174 17.23 3.11 -2.13
C GLN A 174 16.00 2.84 -1.25
N GLN A 175 14.96 3.67 -1.32
CA GLN A 175 13.71 3.44 -0.58
C GLN A 175 12.96 2.18 -1.03
N MET A 176 13.18 1.74 -2.27
CA MET A 176 12.65 0.49 -2.81
C MET A 176 13.51 -0.74 -2.46
N GLY A 177 14.67 -0.54 -1.80
CA GLY A 177 15.63 -1.61 -1.51
C GLY A 177 16.44 -2.08 -2.72
N ASP A 178 16.48 -1.30 -3.80
CA ASP A 178 17.29 -1.56 -4.99
C ASP A 178 18.62 -0.82 -4.91
N ASP A 179 19.50 -1.30 -4.03
CA ASP A 179 20.78 -0.65 -3.73
C ASP A 179 21.70 -0.60 -4.95
N LYS A 180 21.61 -1.59 -5.86
CA LYS A 180 22.40 -1.63 -7.09
C LYS A 180 22.08 -0.47 -8.02
N GLU A 181 20.80 -0.20 -8.25
CA GLU A 181 20.41 0.99 -9.00
C GLU A 181 20.70 2.28 -8.26
N ALA A 182 20.51 2.32 -6.94
CA ALA A 182 20.81 3.51 -6.15
C ALA A 182 22.28 3.90 -6.27
N ILE A 183 23.19 2.92 -6.13
CA ILE A 183 24.64 3.07 -6.36
C ILE A 183 24.90 3.59 -7.77
N HIS A 184 24.29 2.97 -8.80
CA HIS A 184 24.46 3.41 -10.19
C HIS A 184 24.11 4.89 -10.39
N TYR A 185 22.98 5.34 -9.84
CA TYR A 185 22.57 6.74 -9.98
C TYR A 185 23.43 7.70 -9.16
N TYR A 186 23.83 7.33 -7.94
CA TYR A 186 24.77 8.14 -7.16
C TYR A 186 26.15 8.24 -7.81
N ASP A 187 26.65 7.16 -8.41
CA ASP A 187 27.92 7.14 -9.15
C ASP A 187 27.92 8.19 -10.27
N ARG A 188 26.83 8.26 -11.04
CA ARG A 188 26.67 9.26 -12.11
C ARG A 188 26.66 10.70 -11.60
N ILE A 189 26.23 10.92 -10.36
CA ILE A 189 26.27 12.25 -9.73
C ILE A 189 27.70 12.57 -9.33
N VAL A 190 28.38 11.68 -8.60
CA VAL A 190 29.72 11.97 -8.05
C VAL A 190 30.80 12.06 -9.14
N GLU A 191 30.60 11.40 -10.28
CA GLU A 191 31.46 11.56 -11.48
C GLU A 191 31.37 12.96 -12.09
N ARG A 192 30.22 13.63 -11.97
CA ARG A 192 29.94 14.93 -12.60
C ARG A 192 30.06 16.09 -11.62
N ASP A 193 29.67 15.88 -10.37
CA ASP A 193 29.68 16.85 -9.28
C ASP A 193 30.31 16.25 -8.02
N HIS A 194 31.59 16.59 -7.84
CA HIS A 194 32.41 16.15 -6.71
C HIS A 194 32.16 16.96 -5.42
N SER A 195 31.21 17.90 -5.45
CA SER A 195 30.86 18.78 -4.33
C SER A 195 29.49 18.47 -3.73
N GLN A 196 28.76 17.50 -4.29
CA GLN A 196 27.45 17.13 -3.77
C GLN A 196 27.54 16.20 -2.56
N ALA A 197 27.74 16.83 -1.38
CA ALA A 197 28.02 16.14 -0.12
C ALA A 197 26.99 15.03 0.23
N GLY A 198 25.69 15.25 -0.02
CA GLY A 198 24.66 14.25 0.23
C GLY A 198 24.79 12.99 -0.66
N ALA A 199 25.16 13.16 -1.93
CA ALA A 199 25.34 12.02 -2.84
C ALA A 199 26.60 11.22 -2.46
N LEU A 200 27.69 11.92 -2.12
CA LEU A 200 28.92 11.31 -1.61
C LEU A 200 28.64 10.48 -0.34
N ASN A 201 27.90 11.05 0.61
CA ASN A 201 27.53 10.37 1.85
C ASN A 201 26.66 9.13 1.59
N ASN A 202 25.58 9.28 0.83
CA ASN A 202 24.64 8.18 0.60
C ASN A 202 25.28 7.03 -0.19
N LEU A 203 26.14 7.35 -1.16
CA LEU A 203 26.92 6.33 -1.87
C LEU A 203 27.89 5.62 -0.93
N ALA A 204 28.62 6.37 -0.10
CA ALA A 204 29.53 5.78 0.88
C ALA A 204 28.78 4.84 1.84
N TRP A 205 27.63 5.27 2.35
CA TRP A 205 26.77 4.45 3.22
C TRP A 205 26.36 3.14 2.55
N LEU A 206 25.82 3.20 1.32
CA LEU A 206 25.40 2.01 0.58
C LEU A 206 26.55 1.02 0.35
N LEU A 207 27.76 1.52 0.06
CA LEU A 207 28.94 0.67 -0.12
C LEU A 207 29.38 0.01 1.19
N VAL A 208 29.42 0.73 2.32
CA VAL A 208 29.90 0.16 3.60
C VAL A 208 28.89 -0.79 4.24
N THR A 209 27.59 -0.64 3.97
CA THR A 209 26.55 -1.54 4.48
C THR A 209 26.17 -2.67 3.52
N GLY A 210 26.71 -2.68 2.30
CA GLY A 210 26.46 -3.72 1.31
C GLY A 210 27.06 -5.08 1.71
N THR A 211 26.35 -6.17 1.39
CA THR A 211 26.77 -7.53 1.79
C THR A 211 27.89 -8.12 0.94
N ASP A 212 28.11 -7.60 -0.27
CA ASP A 212 29.05 -8.14 -1.28
C ASP A 212 30.04 -7.06 -1.77
N THR A 213 30.42 -6.12 -0.91
CA THR A 213 31.30 -5.00 -1.27
C THR A 213 32.77 -5.44 -1.28
N SER A 214 33.50 -5.15 -2.35
CA SER A 214 34.93 -5.49 -2.44
C SER A 214 35.80 -4.60 -1.51
N PRO A 215 37.02 -5.04 -1.12
CA PRO A 215 37.94 -4.20 -0.36
C PRO A 215 38.25 -2.86 -1.05
N GLU A 216 38.33 -2.84 -2.38
CA GLU A 216 38.53 -1.63 -3.17
C GLU A 216 37.33 -0.66 -3.06
N GLU A 217 36.12 -1.20 -3.09
CA GLU A 217 34.89 -0.43 -2.93
C GLU A 217 34.75 0.12 -1.49
N LEU A 218 35.14 -0.65 -0.47
CA LEU A 218 35.20 -0.16 0.91
C LEU A 218 36.20 0.99 1.06
N HIS A 219 37.36 0.90 0.40
CA HIS A 219 38.33 1.99 0.41
C HIS A 219 37.81 3.22 -0.34
N ARG A 220 37.10 3.01 -1.46
CA ARG A 220 36.40 4.08 -2.17
C ARG A 220 35.36 4.75 -1.28
N ALA A 221 34.55 3.97 -0.56
CA ALA A 221 33.53 4.47 0.36
C ALA A 221 34.12 5.36 1.46
N LEU A 222 35.27 4.97 2.02
CA LEU A 222 35.99 5.80 2.99
C LEU A 222 36.39 7.16 2.41
N ASN A 223 36.91 7.18 1.18
CA ASN A 223 37.28 8.44 0.52
C ASN A 223 36.06 9.32 0.23
N LEU A 224 34.96 8.73 -0.20
CA LEU A 224 33.68 9.42 -0.43
C LEU A 224 33.13 10.02 0.87
N ALA A 225 33.10 9.25 1.96
CA ALA A 225 32.62 9.72 3.27
C ALA A 225 33.49 10.85 3.83
N ARG A 226 34.82 10.76 3.68
CA ARG A 226 35.74 11.82 4.09
C ARG A 226 35.43 13.13 3.36
N ARG A 227 35.29 13.05 2.03
CA ARG A 227 34.92 14.20 1.19
C ARG A 227 33.57 14.79 1.59
N ALA A 228 32.57 13.95 1.88
CA ALA A 228 31.26 14.40 2.33
C ALA A 228 31.35 15.20 3.63
N VAL A 229 32.10 14.71 4.61
CA VAL A 229 32.33 15.38 5.90
C VAL A 229 33.14 16.67 5.73
N GLU A 230 34.14 16.70 4.85
CA GLU A 230 34.90 17.93 4.53
C GLU A 230 34.00 19.04 3.99
N LEU A 231 33.03 18.69 3.14
CA LEU A 231 32.06 19.63 2.59
C LEU A 231 30.99 20.01 3.61
N LYS A 232 30.50 19.05 4.39
CA LYS A 232 29.39 19.22 5.32
C LYS A 232 29.51 18.28 6.53
N PRO A 233 30.07 18.74 7.66
CA PRO A 233 30.39 17.86 8.78
C PRO A 233 29.21 17.69 9.75
N GLU A 234 28.10 17.16 9.23
CA GLU A 234 26.87 16.83 9.97
C GLU A 234 26.99 15.50 10.73
N PRO A 235 26.21 15.31 11.83
CA PRO A 235 26.25 14.06 12.61
C PRO A 235 26.05 12.79 11.77
N GLU A 236 25.10 12.80 10.83
CA GLU A 236 24.81 11.69 9.93
C GLU A 236 25.97 11.35 8.98
N PHE A 237 26.74 12.37 8.57
CA PHE A 237 27.87 12.19 7.67
C PHE A 237 29.10 11.70 8.44
N LEU A 238 29.26 12.18 9.68
CA LEU A 238 30.27 11.68 10.61
C LEU A 238 30.02 10.21 10.95
N ASP A 239 28.76 9.81 11.13
CA ASP A 239 28.38 8.40 11.35
C ASP A 239 28.77 7.51 10.16
N THR A 240 28.41 7.93 8.94
CA THR A 240 28.81 7.22 7.72
C THR A 240 30.34 7.11 7.59
N LEU A 241 31.06 8.18 7.93
CA LEU A 241 32.53 8.17 7.95
C LEU A 241 33.09 7.23 9.03
N ALA A 242 32.48 7.18 10.21
CA ALA A 242 32.89 6.28 11.28
C ALA A 242 32.69 4.80 10.89
N GLU A 243 31.54 4.46 10.30
CA GLU A 243 31.29 3.11 9.76
C GLU A 243 32.31 2.77 8.66
N ALA A 244 32.59 3.71 7.76
CA ALA A 244 33.60 3.53 6.71
C ALA A 244 35.01 3.27 7.29
N TYR A 245 35.41 3.95 8.36
CA TYR A 245 36.66 3.65 9.06
C TYR A 245 36.64 2.26 9.68
N PHE A 246 35.53 1.87 10.31
CA PHE A 246 35.39 0.59 10.99
C PHE A 246 35.51 -0.59 10.03
N VAL A 247 34.75 -0.59 8.92
CA VAL A 247 34.80 -1.67 7.91
C VAL A 247 36.13 -1.75 7.17
N ASN A 248 36.89 -0.64 7.11
CA ASN A 248 38.26 -0.60 6.60
C ASN A 248 39.33 -0.99 7.66
N GLY A 249 38.92 -1.47 8.85
CA GLY A 249 39.82 -1.91 9.92
C GLY A 249 40.41 -0.80 10.79
N ASN A 250 40.07 0.47 10.54
CA ASN A 250 40.58 1.64 11.26
C ASN A 250 39.71 1.96 12.48
N ARG A 251 39.65 1.02 13.42
CA ARG A 251 38.75 1.06 14.58
C ARG A 251 38.93 2.29 15.47
N GLU A 252 40.17 2.73 15.69
CA GLU A 252 40.48 3.91 16.51
C GLU A 252 39.87 5.19 15.92
N GLU A 253 39.94 5.35 14.60
CA GLU A 253 39.35 6.49 13.89
C GLU A 253 37.82 6.43 13.94
N ALA A 254 37.24 5.24 13.74
CA ALA A 254 35.79 5.06 13.86
C ALA A 254 35.27 5.57 15.21
N VAL A 255 35.94 5.19 16.31
CA VAL A 255 35.61 5.64 17.67
C VAL A 255 35.78 7.15 17.84
N ARG A 256 36.85 7.74 17.27
CA ARG A 256 37.04 9.20 17.31
C ARG A 256 35.95 9.95 16.57
N VAL A 257 35.60 9.51 15.37
CA VAL A 257 34.64 10.20 14.51
C VAL A 257 33.22 10.07 15.07
N ILE A 258 32.81 8.89 15.54
CA ILE A 258 31.45 8.71 16.10
C ILE A 258 31.26 9.53 17.39
N LYS A 259 32.31 9.71 18.21
CA LYS A 259 32.26 10.60 19.38
C LYS A 259 31.95 12.04 18.97
N ARG A 260 32.57 12.53 17.89
CA ARG A 260 32.28 13.85 17.32
C ARG A 260 30.84 13.94 16.79
N ALA A 261 30.29 12.87 16.22
CA ALA A 261 28.89 12.81 15.82
C ALA A 261 27.97 12.97 17.04
N THR A 262 28.21 12.20 18.10
CA THR A 262 27.48 12.25 19.39
C THR A 262 27.53 13.62 20.06
N GLU A 263 28.66 14.33 20.00
CA GLU A 263 28.82 15.68 20.54
C GLU A 263 28.04 16.73 19.76
N ARG A 264 27.92 16.57 18.43
CA ARG A 264 27.21 17.50 17.54
C ARG A 264 25.73 17.20 17.37
N ALA A 265 25.31 16.00 17.75
CA ALA A 265 23.95 15.53 17.63
C ALA A 265 22.98 16.36 18.49
N THR A 266 22.04 17.05 17.83
CA THR A 266 20.88 17.69 18.50
C THR A 266 19.72 16.71 18.71
N GLY A 267 19.78 15.53 18.10
CA GLY A 267 18.84 14.41 18.21
C GLY A 267 19.55 13.09 17.83
N ASN A 268 18.92 11.92 18.04
CA ASN A 268 19.51 10.60 17.75
C ASN A 268 20.80 10.25 18.51
N ARG A 269 21.08 10.92 19.63
CA ARG A 269 22.28 10.68 20.45
C ARG A 269 22.42 9.21 20.88
N THR A 270 21.32 8.59 21.28
CA THR A 270 21.28 7.16 21.67
C THR A 270 21.68 6.22 20.54
N TYR A 271 21.39 6.57 19.28
CA TYR A 271 21.83 5.81 18.12
C TYR A 271 23.35 5.87 17.96
N PHE A 272 23.95 7.06 18.02
CA PHE A 272 25.40 7.21 17.91
C PHE A 272 26.15 6.59 19.10
N GLU A 273 25.57 6.62 20.30
CA GLU A 273 26.11 5.90 21.46
C GLU A 273 26.06 4.38 21.26
N GLY A 274 25.04 3.85 20.58
CA GLY A 274 24.99 2.46 20.14
C GLY A 274 26.11 2.11 19.16
N GLN A 275 26.30 2.92 18.12
CA GLN A 275 27.41 2.76 17.17
C GLN A 275 28.78 2.83 17.86
N LEU A 276 28.93 3.71 18.85
CA LEU A 276 30.15 3.77 19.65
C LEU A 276 30.42 2.46 20.40
N LYS A 277 29.39 1.86 21.03
CA LYS A 277 29.53 0.55 21.70
C LYS A 277 29.90 -0.57 20.73
N LYS A 278 29.25 -0.61 19.56
CA LYS A 278 29.61 -1.51 18.45
C LYS A 278 31.09 -1.39 18.11
N PHE A 279 31.56 -0.16 17.88
CA PHE A 279 32.97 0.08 17.55
C PHE A 279 33.91 -0.20 18.72
N LEU A 280 33.46 -0.18 19.98
CA LEU A 280 34.25 -0.59 21.14
C LEU A 280 34.18 -2.11 21.42
N GLY A 281 33.25 -2.83 20.79
CA GLY A 281 33.08 -4.28 20.95
C GLY A 281 32.43 -4.62 22.29
N GLU A 282 31.60 -3.70 22.79
CA GLU A 282 30.90 -3.79 24.07
C GLU A 282 29.44 -4.27 23.88
N GLU A 283 29.14 -4.93 22.75
CA GLU A 283 27.83 -5.51 22.43
C GLU A 283 27.61 -6.90 23.03
#